data_AF-C5LGD1-F1
#
_entry.id   AF-C5LGD1-F1
#
_cell.length_a   1.000
_cell.length_b   1.000
_cell.length_c   1.000
_cell.angle_alpha   90.00
_cell.angle_beta   90.00
_cell.angle_gamma   90.00
#
_symmetry.space_group_name_H-M   'P 1'
#
loop_
_entity.id
_entity.type
_entity.pdbx_description
1 polymer ?
#
loop_
_entity_poly.entity_id
_entity_poly.type
_entity_poly.pdbx_seq_one_letter_code
_entity_poly.pdbx_strand_id
1 'polypeptide(L)'
;MIQRLDEDERSEFNQHCSVYTERGSWEKVEEDESELRRIRRSHLTGTTFPVKQRLTKSTRIRPVADMRGANLYSPGVSAVQPTVLKAGQVLRGVLRRGVQIRQYDLEKAFYSIGIDVIDVATGEHTPVYLSV
;
A
#
# COMPACT_ATOMS: atom_id res chain seq x y z
N MET A 1 -12.04 -6.89 13.82
CA MET A 1 -11.89 -7.56 12.51
C MET A 1 -10.85 -8.68 12.59
N ILE A 2 -9.64 -8.42 13.13
CA ILE A 2 -8.64 -9.46 13.47
C ILE A 2 -9.18 -10.53 14.44
N GLN A 3 -10.03 -10.14 15.40
CA GLN A 3 -10.64 -11.07 16.36
C GLN A 3 -11.54 -12.15 15.73
N ARG A 4 -11.90 -12.03 14.44
CA ARG A 4 -12.70 -13.02 13.71
C ARG A 4 -11.85 -13.97 12.86
N LEU A 5 -10.53 -13.79 12.87
CA LEU A 5 -9.60 -14.73 12.24
C LEU A 5 -9.40 -15.93 13.16
N ASP A 6 -9.34 -17.12 12.55
CA ASP A 6 -8.78 -18.29 13.22
C ASP A 6 -7.27 -18.14 13.45
N GLU A 7 -6.67 -19.13 14.10
CA GLU A 7 -5.26 -19.09 14.48
C GLU A 7 -4.31 -19.08 13.27
N ASP A 8 -4.63 -19.89 12.25
CA ASP A 8 -3.85 -19.98 11.01
C ASP A 8 -3.90 -18.66 10.23
N GLU A 9 -5.09 -18.09 10.07
CA GLU A 9 -5.31 -16.82 9.39
C GLU A 9 -4.61 -15.66 10.09
N ARG A 10 -4.61 -15.68 11.44
CA ARG A 10 -3.91 -14.68 12.25
C ARG A 10 -2.40 -14.83 12.13
N SER A 11 -1.90 -16.06 12.15
CA SER A 11 -0.48 -16.36 11.97
C SER A 11 0.00 -15.88 10.59
N GLU A 12 -0.73 -16.18 9.52
CA GLU A 12 -0.41 -15.72 8.15
C GLU A 12 -0.44 -14.18 8.06
N PHE A 13 -1.44 -13.52 8.65
CA PHE A 13 -1.51 -12.06 8.70
C PHE A 13 -0.29 -11.43 9.40
N ASN A 14 0.07 -11.95 10.57
CA ASN A 14 1.22 -11.48 11.34
C ASN A 14 2.52 -11.72 10.58
N GLN A 15 2.68 -12.90 9.98
CA GLN A 15 3.84 -13.23 9.15
C GLN A 15 3.98 -12.23 7.98
N HIS A 16 2.89 -11.90 7.29
CA HIS A 16 2.92 -10.90 6.23
C HIS A 16 3.34 -9.51 6.73
N CYS A 17 2.87 -9.08 7.90
CA CYS A 17 3.28 -7.80 8.50
C CYS A 17 4.77 -7.80 8.87
N SER A 18 5.27 -8.91 9.44
CA SER A 18 6.70 -9.07 9.76
C SER A 18 7.57 -8.99 8.51
N VAL A 19 7.17 -9.62 7.40
CA VAL A 19 7.93 -9.57 6.14
C VAL A 19 8.11 -8.13 5.62
N TYR A 20 7.13 -7.25 5.81
CA TYR A 20 7.31 -5.84 5.42
C TYR A 20 8.30 -5.11 6.32
N THR A 21 8.35 -5.47 7.61
CA THR A 21 9.31 -4.89 8.56
C THR A 21 10.73 -5.40 8.28
N GLU A 22 10.90 -6.71 8.09
CA GLU A 22 12.19 -7.35 7.78
C GLU A 22 12.81 -6.84 6.48
N ARG A 23 11.99 -6.45 5.51
CA ARG A 23 12.42 -5.88 4.23
C ARG A 23 12.70 -4.38 4.28
N GLY A 24 12.55 -3.75 5.45
CA GLY A 24 12.70 -2.30 5.62
C GLY A 24 11.60 -1.49 4.92
N SER A 25 10.49 -2.12 4.52
CA SER A 25 9.34 -1.40 3.96
C SER A 25 8.55 -0.69 5.04
N TRP A 26 8.47 -1.29 6.24
CA TRP A 26 7.87 -0.71 7.43
C TRP A 26 8.93 -0.62 8.52
N GLU A 27 8.81 0.39 9.38
CA GLU A 27 9.64 0.55 10.56
C GLU A 27 8.76 0.47 11.81
N LYS A 28 9.25 -0.24 12.82
CA LYS A 28 8.54 -0.35 14.09
C LYS A 28 8.72 0.95 14.88
N VAL A 29 7.62 1.55 15.28
CA VAL A 29 7.62 2.74 16.13
C VAL A 29 7.87 2.32 17.58
N GLU A 30 8.93 2.85 18.18
CA GLU A 30 9.30 2.65 19.59
C GLU A 30 9.07 3.94 20.37
N GLU A 31 7.80 4.26 20.62
CA GLU A 31 7.36 5.47 21.34
C GLU A 31 6.61 5.10 22.61
N ASP A 32 6.50 6.04 23.55
CA ASP A 32 5.72 5.85 24.77
C ASP A 32 4.20 5.82 24.51
N GLU A 33 3.42 5.35 25.49
CA GLU A 33 1.96 5.21 25.35
C GLU A 33 1.23 6.55 25.10
N SER A 34 1.77 7.67 25.56
CA SER A 34 1.17 8.99 25.32
C SER A 34 1.37 9.42 23.87
N GLU A 35 2.56 9.19 23.33
CA GLU A 35 2.91 9.45 21.94
C GLU A 35 2.20 8.49 20.97
N LEU A 36 2.13 7.20 21.29
CA LEU A 36 1.36 6.23 20.52
C LEU A 36 -0.13 6.60 20.46
N ARG A 37 -0.70 7.15 21.53
CA ARG A 37 -2.10 7.65 21.51
C ARG A 37 -2.26 8.87 20.60
N ARG A 38 -1.28 9.77 20.57
CA ARG A 38 -1.26 10.93 19.66
C ARG A 38 -1.19 10.45 18.21
N ILE A 39 -0.26 9.56 17.89
CA ILE A 39 -0.09 8.95 16.57
C ILE A 39 -1.40 8.26 16.13
N ARG A 40 -2.01 7.40 16.95
CA ARG A 40 -3.25 6.68 16.60
C ARG A 40 -4.43 7.60 16.26
N ARG A 41 -4.43 8.85 16.73
CA ARG A 41 -5.47 9.85 16.44
C ARG A 41 -5.14 10.72 15.22
N SER A 42 -3.92 10.65 14.71
CA SER A 42 -3.48 11.40 13.53
C SER A 42 -4.20 10.93 12.27
N HIS A 43 -4.48 11.87 11.36
CA HIS A 43 -5.00 11.58 10.02
C HIS A 43 -3.98 10.87 9.12
N LEU A 44 -2.70 10.92 9.50
CA LEU A 44 -1.61 10.19 8.84
C LEU A 44 -1.48 8.74 9.31
N THR A 45 -2.36 8.28 10.20
CA THR A 45 -2.36 6.89 10.67
C THR A 45 -3.43 6.07 9.96
N GLY A 46 -3.00 5.03 9.26
CA GLY A 46 -3.89 4.03 8.68
C GLY A 46 -4.07 2.81 9.60
N THR A 47 -5.28 2.28 9.66
CA THR A 47 -5.53 0.99 10.32
C THR A 47 -5.31 -0.15 9.33
N THR A 48 -4.40 -1.06 9.64
CA THR A 48 -4.14 -2.27 8.89
C THR A 48 -5.07 -3.38 9.35
N PHE A 49 -5.79 -4.00 8.41
CA PHE A 49 -6.70 -5.09 8.69
C PHE A 49 -6.51 -6.24 7.69
N PRO A 50 -6.85 -7.48 8.11
CA PRO A 50 -6.74 -8.65 7.26
C PRO A 50 -7.89 -8.70 6.24
N VAL A 51 -7.55 -9.02 5.00
CA VAL A 51 -8.52 -9.28 3.92
C VAL A 51 -8.33 -10.70 3.40
N LYS A 52 -9.40 -11.49 3.48
CA LYS A 52 -9.45 -12.84 2.90
C LYS A 52 -9.48 -12.75 1.38
N GLN A 53 -8.58 -13.46 0.73
CA GLN A 53 -8.50 -13.53 -0.72
C GLN A 53 -9.22 -14.78 -1.24
N ARG A 54 -9.54 -14.76 -2.54
CA ARG A 54 -10.10 -15.95 -3.20
C ARG A 54 -9.05 -17.06 -3.24
N LEU A 55 -9.50 -18.31 -3.16
CA LEU A 55 -8.66 -19.51 -3.15
C LEU A 55 -7.73 -19.67 -4.37
N THR A 56 -7.98 -18.95 -5.46
CA THR A 56 -7.13 -18.94 -6.66
C THR A 56 -5.91 -18.03 -6.55
N LYS A 57 -5.74 -17.33 -5.42
CA LYS A 57 -4.57 -16.48 -5.14
C LYS A 57 -3.56 -17.24 -4.30
N SER A 58 -2.29 -16.85 -4.43
CA SER A 58 -1.15 -17.46 -3.73
C SER A 58 -1.12 -17.19 -2.23
N THR A 59 -1.79 -16.13 -1.76
CA THR A 59 -1.89 -15.74 -0.35
C THR A 59 -3.35 -15.80 0.08
N ARG A 60 -3.66 -16.39 1.25
CA ARG A 60 -5.05 -16.52 1.72
C ARG A 60 -5.49 -15.25 2.46
N ILE A 61 -4.60 -14.66 3.25
CA ILE A 61 -4.82 -13.38 3.93
C ILE A 61 -3.86 -12.32 3.38
N ARG A 62 -4.36 -11.10 3.21
CA ARG A 62 -3.54 -9.93 2.86
C ARG A 62 -3.76 -8.80 3.87
N PRO A 63 -2.70 -8.19 4.42
CA PRO A 63 -2.84 -6.95 5.18
C PRO A 63 -3.18 -5.80 4.23
N VAL A 64 -4.20 -5.04 4.59
CA VAL A 64 -4.65 -3.85 3.85
C VAL A 64 -4.77 -2.70 4.83
N ALA A 65 -4.13 -1.58 4.54
CA ALA A 65 -4.22 -0.37 5.34
C ALA A 65 -5.35 0.53 4.84
N ASP A 66 -6.24 0.95 5.74
CA ASP A 66 -7.21 2.02 5.48
C ASP A 66 -6.52 3.37 5.56
N MET A 67 -6.11 3.88 4.40
CA MET A 67 -5.44 5.18 4.26
C MET A 67 -6.41 6.31 3.88
N ARG A 68 -7.72 6.14 4.05
CA ARG A 68 -8.71 7.18 3.66
C ARG A 68 -8.47 8.51 4.35
N GLY A 69 -8.04 8.49 5.61
CA GLY A 69 -7.65 9.69 6.36
C GLY A 69 -6.55 10.47 5.63
N ALA A 70 -5.41 9.83 5.39
CA ALA A 70 -4.27 10.44 4.70
C ALA A 70 -4.64 10.90 3.28
N ASN A 71 -5.35 10.06 2.52
CA ASN A 71 -5.75 10.34 1.14
C ASN A 71 -6.64 11.58 1.00
N LEU A 72 -7.43 11.93 2.02
CA LEU A 72 -8.26 13.13 2.01
C LEU A 72 -7.42 14.42 1.97
N TYR A 73 -6.24 14.39 2.58
CA TYR A 73 -5.33 15.54 2.68
C TYR A 73 -4.21 15.52 1.64
N SER A 74 -4.03 14.39 0.95
CA SER A 74 -3.08 14.29 -0.16
C SER A 74 -3.50 15.18 -1.33
N PRO A 75 -2.56 15.87 -1.99
CA PRO A 75 -2.87 16.67 -3.17
C PRO A 75 -3.45 15.77 -4.27
N GLY A 76 -4.52 16.23 -4.91
CA GLY A 76 -5.11 15.55 -6.04
C GLY A 76 -4.12 15.50 -7.20
N VAL A 77 -3.60 14.31 -7.51
CA VAL A 77 -2.75 14.12 -8.69
C VAL A 77 -3.66 13.95 -9.91
N SER A 78 -3.47 14.80 -10.92
CA SER A 78 -4.17 14.69 -12.19
C SER A 78 -3.77 13.39 -12.90
N ALA A 79 -4.56 12.34 -12.76
CA ALA A 79 -4.40 11.08 -13.46
C ALA A 79 -4.90 11.17 -14.91
N VAL A 80 -4.40 12.13 -15.69
CA VAL A 80 -4.59 12.16 -17.15
C VAL A 80 -3.71 11.05 -17.73
N GLN A 81 -4.08 9.80 -17.49
CA GLN A 81 -3.48 8.65 -18.12
C GLN A 81 -4.41 8.17 -19.24
N PRO A 82 -3.86 7.73 -20.38
CA PRO A 82 -4.64 7.02 -21.38
C PRO A 82 -5.33 5.82 -20.72
N THR A 83 -6.63 5.66 -20.94
CA THR A 83 -7.33 4.46 -20.49
C THR A 83 -6.68 3.22 -21.09
N VAL A 84 -6.82 2.06 -20.42
CA VAL A 84 -6.36 0.76 -20.95
C VAL A 84 -6.87 0.54 -22.38
N LEU A 85 -8.11 0.95 -22.66
CA LEU A 85 -8.72 0.86 -23.98
C LEU A 85 -7.95 1.69 -25.02
N LYS A 86 -7.62 2.95 -24.69
CA LYS A 86 -6.88 3.86 -25.58
C LYS A 86 -5.45 3.35 -25.81
N ALA A 87 -4.77 2.88 -24.77
CA ALA A 87 -3.45 2.27 -24.88
C ALA A 87 -3.48 1.04 -25.82
N GLY A 88 -4.49 0.18 -25.67
CA GLY A 88 -4.68 -0.98 -26.54
C GLY A 88 -5.00 -0.61 -28.00
N GLN A 89 -5.76 0.45 -28.25
CA GLN A 89 -6.01 0.96 -29.60
C GLN A 89 -4.74 1.47 -30.27
N VAL A 90 -3.93 2.26 -29.56
CA VAL A 90 -2.65 2.76 -30.07
C VAL A 90 -1.73 1.59 -30.39
N LEU A 91 -1.61 0.61 -29.49
CA LEU A 91 -0.79 -0.58 -29.69
C LEU A 91 -1.21 -1.37 -30.95
N ARG A 92 -2.51 -1.59 -31.14
CA ARG A 92 -3.03 -2.25 -32.36
C ARG A 92 -2.76 -1.47 -33.64
N GLY A 93 -2.77 -0.13 -33.58
CA GLY A 93 -2.48 0.73 -34.73
C GLY A 93 -1.03 0.68 -35.20
N VAL A 94 -0.09 0.35 -34.30
CA VAL A 94 1.36 0.30 -34.61
C VAL A 94 1.89 -1.12 -34.83
N LEU A 95 1.14 -2.15 -34.41
CA LEU A 95 1.55 -3.54 -34.54
C LEU A 95 1.55 -4.01 -35.99
N ARG A 96 2.68 -4.58 -36.43
CA ARG A 96 2.86 -5.20 -37.74
C ARG A 96 2.91 -6.73 -37.60
N ARG A 97 2.58 -7.45 -38.67
CA ARG A 97 2.73 -8.91 -38.72
C ARG A 97 4.20 -9.29 -38.44
N GLY A 98 4.40 -10.34 -37.65
CA GLY A 98 5.73 -10.85 -37.30
C GLY A 98 6.37 -10.20 -36.05
N VAL A 99 5.71 -9.25 -35.39
CA VAL A 99 6.21 -8.64 -34.15
C VAL A 99 5.82 -9.47 -32.92
N GLN A 100 6.79 -9.78 -32.06
CA GLN A 100 6.56 -10.35 -30.73
C GLN A 100 6.43 -9.22 -29.69
N ILE A 101 5.40 -9.26 -28.87
CA ILE A 101 5.22 -8.35 -27.74
C ILE A 101 5.66 -9.07 -26.47
N ARG A 102 6.45 -8.40 -25.64
CA ARG A 102 6.79 -8.85 -24.28
C ARG A 102 6.23 -7.83 -23.30
N GLN A 103 5.47 -8.32 -22.33
CA GLN A 103 4.93 -7.51 -21.26
C GLN A 103 5.63 -7.88 -19.97
N TYR A 104 6.08 -6.88 -19.24
CA TYR A 104 6.74 -7.02 -17.95
C TYR A 104 5.88 -6.33 -16.90
N ASP A 105 5.73 -6.97 -15.74
CA ASP A 105 5.06 -6.41 -14.57
C ASP A 105 6.12 -6.01 -13.53
N LEU A 106 6.01 -4.80 -13.01
CA LEU A 106 6.88 -4.34 -11.94
C LEU A 106 6.27 -4.76 -10.60
N GLU A 107 6.63 -5.97 -10.15
CA GLU A 107 6.13 -6.49 -8.88
C GLU A 107 6.47 -5.53 -7.74
N LYS A 108 5.46 -5.19 -6.92
CA LYS A 108 5.61 -4.34 -5.72
C LYS A 108 6.27 -2.98 -6.00
N ALA A 109 6.10 -2.41 -7.19
CA ALA A 109 6.74 -1.15 -7.59
C ALA A 109 6.63 -0.02 -6.55
N PHE A 110 5.49 0.13 -5.87
CA PHE A 110 5.29 1.17 -4.85
C PHE A 110 6.16 0.99 -3.60
N TYR A 111 6.59 -0.23 -3.27
CA TYR A 111 7.48 -0.50 -2.14
C TYR A 111 8.93 -0.11 -2.42
N SER A 112 9.26 0.27 -3.65
CA SER A 112 10.55 0.81 -4.04
C SER A 112 10.58 2.34 -4.05
N ILE A 113 9.48 3.00 -3.70
CA ILE A 113 9.34 4.45 -3.69
C ILE A 113 9.11 4.91 -2.25
N GLY A 114 9.96 5.82 -1.76
CA GLY A 114 9.79 6.42 -0.45
C GLY A 114 8.53 7.30 -0.38
N ILE A 115 7.87 7.29 0.77
CA ILE A 115 6.77 8.21 1.07
C ILE A 115 7.35 9.35 1.91
N ASP A 116 7.16 10.58 1.46
CA ASP A 116 7.59 11.77 2.18
C ASP A 116 6.38 12.70 2.38
N VAL A 117 6.10 13.06 3.63
CA VAL A 117 5.02 13.99 3.99
C VAL A 117 5.64 15.17 4.71
N ILE A 118 5.39 16.36 4.17
CA ILE A 118 5.97 17.61 4.65
C ILE A 118 4.84 18.52 5.10
N ASP A 119 4.89 18.99 6.34
CA ASP A 119 4.05 20.10 6.80
C ASP A 119 4.49 21.37 6.06
N VAL A 120 3.60 21.90 5.22
CA VAL A 120 3.91 23.06 4.36
C VAL A 120 4.13 24.34 5.17
N ALA A 121 3.57 24.45 6.38
CA ALA A 121 3.70 25.62 7.23
C ALA A 121 5.03 25.62 8.00
N THR A 122 5.46 24.47 8.50
CA THR A 122 6.67 24.35 9.34
C THR A 122 7.89 23.83 8.59
N GLY A 123 7.70 23.17 7.44
CA GLY A 123 8.73 22.44 6.71
C GLY A 123 9.11 21.11 7.36
N GLU A 124 8.39 20.67 8.40
CA GLU A 124 8.70 19.45 9.13
C GLU A 124 8.27 18.20 8.37
N HIS A 125 9.14 17.19 8.34
CA HIS A 125 8.84 15.89 7.74
C HIS A 125 8.14 15.00 8.77
N THR A 126 6.97 14.49 8.42
CA THR A 126 6.17 13.61 9.30
C THR A 126 6.01 12.23 8.66
N PRO A 127 6.28 11.14 9.39
CA PRO A 127 6.00 9.80 8.87
C PRO A 127 4.50 9.53 8.67
N VAL A 128 4.19 8.61 7.76
CA VAL A 128 2.88 7.98 7.69
C VAL A 128 2.91 6.73 8.57
N TYR A 129 1.93 6.59 9.45
CA TYR A 129 1.91 5.52 10.45
C TYR A 129 0.90 4.43 10.09
N LEU A 130 1.20 3.20 10.50
CA LEU A 130 0.32 2.06 10.37
C LEU A 130 0.03 1.48 11.76
N SER A 131 -1.24 1.33 12.09
CA SER A 131 -1.69 0.60 13.27
C SER A 131 -2.18 -0.77 12.85
N VAL A 132 -1.49 -1.82 13.29
CA VAL A 132 -1.88 -3.22 13.09
C VAL A 132 -2.76 -3.70 14.25
#